data_AF-A0A9E1QNS4-F1
#
_entry.id   AF-A0A9E1QNS4-F1
#
_cell.length_a   1.000
_cell.length_b   1.000
_cell.length_c   1.000
_cell.angle_alpha   90.00
_cell.angle_beta   90.00
_cell.angle_gamma   90.00
#
_symmetry.space_group_name_H-M   'P 1'
#
loop_
_entity.id
_entity.type
_entity.pdbx_description
1 polymer ?
#
loop_
_entity_poly.entity_id
_entity_poly.type
_entity_poly.pdbx_seq_one_letter_code
_entity_poly.pdbx_strand_id
1 'polypeptide(L)'
;RDFQKIILPVENVFPDPYHFVHYANDEPYTRIVEYKKMTGYKSKNTLIGIEYPSNKNKLYPYLTTPEIERANKYKELIPEDCYTLGRMGTYHYDNMDIIVKEAMKLMKQI
;
A
#
# COMPACT_ATOMS: atom_id res chain seq x y z
N ARG A 1 -4.87 6.65 3.39
CA ARG A 1 -3.99 7.63 2.69
C ARG A 1 -4.72 8.28 1.53
N ASP A 2 -4.62 9.60 1.43
CA ASP A 2 -5.17 10.41 0.33
C ASP A 2 -4.00 10.83 -0.58
N PHE A 3 -4.23 10.93 -1.88
CA PHE A 3 -3.19 11.26 -2.86
C PHE A 3 -3.55 12.54 -3.62
N GLN A 4 -2.67 13.54 -3.55
CA GLN A 4 -2.74 14.71 -4.41
C GLN A 4 -1.82 14.49 -5.62
N LYS A 5 -2.38 14.60 -6.83
CA LYS A 5 -1.67 14.41 -8.10
C LYS A 5 -1.40 15.75 -8.74
N ILE A 6 -0.16 15.98 -9.17
CA ILE A 6 0.23 17.22 -9.85
C ILE A 6 1.04 16.85 -11.08
N ILE A 7 0.68 17.42 -12.23
CA ILE A 7 1.47 17.33 -13.46
C ILE A 7 2.31 18.61 -13.57
N LEU A 8 3.62 18.44 -13.68
CA LEU A 8 4.56 19.55 -13.84
C LEU A 8 5.12 19.56 -15.26
N PRO A 9 5.26 20.75 -15.89
CA PRO A 9 5.80 20.90 -17.25
C PRO A 9 7.33 20.84 -17.26
N VAL A 10 7.90 19.87 -16.55
CA VAL A 10 9.34 19.58 -16.49
C VAL A 10 9.56 18.08 -16.65
N GLU A 11 10.72 17.70 -17.18
CA GLU A 11 10.98 16.30 -17.49
C GLU A 11 11.16 15.45 -16.24
N ASN A 12 11.96 15.90 -15.27
CA ASN A 12 12.16 15.21 -14.00
C ASN A 12 12.18 16.22 -12.85
N VAL A 13 11.59 15.87 -11.71
CA VAL A 13 11.65 16.67 -10.47
C VAL A 13 12.77 16.17 -9.57
N PHE A 14 12.89 14.86 -9.41
CA PHE A 14 13.91 14.30 -8.53
C PHE A 14 15.23 14.08 -9.30
N PRO A 15 16.40 14.18 -8.63
CA PRO A 15 17.65 13.68 -9.18
C PRO A 15 17.61 12.14 -9.25
N ASP A 16 18.43 11.54 -10.11
CA ASP A 16 18.64 10.09 -10.08
C ASP A 16 19.46 9.69 -8.85
N PRO A 17 19.23 8.49 -8.26
CA PRO A 17 18.30 7.43 -8.66
C PRO A 17 16.95 7.47 -7.91
N TYR A 18 16.51 8.64 -7.46
CA TYR A 18 15.40 8.74 -6.50
C TYR A 18 14.03 8.73 -7.17
N HIS A 19 13.15 7.84 -6.69
CA HIS A 19 11.74 7.70 -7.08
C HIS A 19 10.79 8.29 -6.03
N PHE A 20 11.24 8.27 -4.78
CA PHE A 20 10.48 8.62 -3.59
C PHE A 20 11.31 9.58 -2.76
N VAL A 21 10.66 10.60 -2.19
CA VAL A 21 11.24 11.45 -1.15
C VAL A 21 10.34 11.35 0.07
N HIS A 22 10.94 10.99 1.21
CA HIS A 22 10.23 10.80 2.47
C HIS A 22 10.38 12.02 3.37
N TYR A 23 9.29 12.37 4.04
CA TYR A 23 9.23 13.49 4.98
C TYR A 23 8.79 12.94 6.34
N ALA A 24 9.57 13.26 7.36
CA ALA A 24 9.41 12.69 8.71
C ALA A 24 9.32 13.78 9.80
N ASN A 25 9.29 15.06 9.43
CA ASN A 25 9.15 16.16 10.36
C ASN A 25 7.68 16.60 10.41
N ASP A 26 7.44 17.89 10.53
CA ASP A 26 6.12 18.49 10.71
C ASP A 26 5.31 18.62 9.41
N GLU A 27 5.81 18.08 8.29
CA GLU A 27 5.08 18.12 7.04
C GLU A 27 3.76 17.33 7.13
N PRO A 28 2.65 17.84 6.57
CA PRO A 28 1.35 17.16 6.63
C PRO A 28 1.29 15.91 5.74
N TYR A 29 2.30 15.68 4.89
CA TYR A 29 2.43 14.54 4.00
C TYR A 29 3.67 13.72 4.38
N THR A 30 3.64 12.43 4.06
CA THR A 30 4.73 11.50 4.43
C THR A 30 5.70 11.24 3.28
N ARG A 31 5.27 11.43 2.04
CA ARG A 31 6.03 11.05 0.86
C ARG A 31 5.58 11.78 -0.39
N ILE A 32 6.53 12.06 -1.28
CA ILE A 32 6.28 12.47 -2.66
C ILE A 32 6.88 11.42 -3.59
N VAL A 33 6.15 11.05 -4.65
CA VAL A 33 6.53 10.02 -5.62
C VAL A 33 6.58 10.62 -7.03
N GLU A 34 7.62 10.31 -7.80
CA GLU A 34 7.71 10.62 -9.22
C GLU A 34 7.46 9.35 -10.06
N TYR A 35 6.23 9.18 -10.56
CA TYR A 35 5.79 7.90 -11.11
C TYR A 35 6.52 7.48 -12.40
N LYS A 36 6.92 8.44 -13.24
CA LYS A 36 7.60 8.12 -14.50
C LYS A 36 8.97 7.50 -14.27
N LYS A 37 9.66 7.86 -13.19
CA LYS A 37 10.94 7.23 -12.83
C LYS A 37 10.76 5.77 -12.45
N MET A 38 9.68 5.46 -11.72
CA MET A 38 9.39 4.08 -11.29
C MET A 38 8.94 3.19 -12.47
N THR A 39 8.24 3.77 -13.43
CA THR A 39 7.64 3.05 -14.57
C THR A 39 8.53 3.05 -15.83
N GLY A 40 9.55 3.91 -15.88
CA GLY A 40 10.38 4.11 -17.08
C GLY A 40 9.69 4.89 -18.20
N TYR A 41 8.54 5.53 -17.93
CA TYR A 41 7.76 6.25 -18.95
C TYR A 41 8.49 7.51 -19.43
N LYS A 42 8.62 7.69 -20.75
CA LYS A 42 9.29 8.85 -21.38
C LYS A 42 8.28 9.95 -21.69
N SER A 43 8.47 11.13 -21.12
CA SER A 43 7.60 12.29 -21.30
C SER A 43 8.33 13.58 -20.92
N LYS A 44 8.04 14.68 -21.62
CA LYS A 44 8.56 16.03 -21.30
C LYS A 44 7.94 16.63 -20.02
N ASN A 45 6.81 16.07 -19.59
CA ASN A 45 6.13 16.42 -18.34
C ASN A 45 6.22 15.26 -17.36
N THR A 46 6.07 15.55 -16.07
CA THR A 46 6.12 14.54 -15.01
C THR A 46 4.92 14.60 -14.09
N LEU A 47 4.47 13.44 -13.63
CA LEU A 47 3.40 13.27 -12.64
C LEU A 47 4.04 12.98 -11.29
N ILE A 48 3.83 13.89 -10.35
CA ILE A 48 4.14 13.65 -8.94
C ILE A 48 2.87 13.34 -8.15
N GLY A 49 3.01 12.46 -7.16
CA GLY A 49 1.97 12.17 -6.17
C GLY A 49 2.44 12.52 -4.77
N ILE A 50 1.70 13.37 -4.06
CA ILE A 50 1.92 13.70 -2.66
C ILE A 50 0.97 12.85 -1.80
N GLU A 51 1.52 12.18 -0.81
CA GLU A 51 0.84 11.16 -0.01
C GLU A 51 0.55 11.64 1.41
N TYR A 52 -0.74 11.80 1.72
CA TYR A 52 -1.24 12.24 3.01
C TYR A 52 -1.76 11.04 3.83
N PRO A 53 -1.42 10.93 5.12
CA PRO A 53 -2.07 9.99 6.02
C PRO A 53 -3.57 10.30 6.09
N SER A 54 -4.41 9.26 6.09
CA SER A 54 -5.88 9.43 6.09
C SER A 54 -6.55 8.14 6.55
N ASN A 55 -7.59 8.30 7.37
CA ASN A 55 -8.43 7.23 7.90
C ASN A 55 -9.64 6.89 7.00
N LYS A 56 -9.77 7.54 5.83
CA LYS A 56 -10.90 7.30 4.90
C LYS A 56 -10.87 5.93 4.23
N ASN A 57 -9.73 5.23 4.27
CA ASN A 57 -9.55 3.93 3.64
C ASN A 57 -8.82 2.95 4.56
N LYS A 58 -8.95 1.66 4.25
CA LYS A 58 -8.38 0.55 5.02
C LYS A 58 -7.10 0.01 4.37
N LEU A 59 -6.18 0.88 4.00
CA LEU A 59 -4.96 0.47 3.27
C LEU A 59 -3.97 -0.31 4.16
N TYR A 60 -3.95 -0.02 5.46
CA TYR A 60 -3.02 -0.64 6.41
C TYR A 60 -3.77 -1.15 7.64
N PRO A 61 -3.50 -2.39 8.10
CA PRO A 61 -3.98 -2.84 9.39
C PRO A 61 -3.30 -2.08 10.53
N TYR A 62 -4.02 -1.89 11.63
CA TYR A 62 -3.46 -1.37 12.87
C TYR A 62 -3.05 -2.57 13.72
N LEU A 63 -1.76 -2.93 13.70
CA LEU A 63 -1.23 -4.11 14.36
C LEU A 63 -1.02 -3.90 15.88
N THR A 64 -2.06 -3.41 16.55
CA THR A 64 -2.10 -3.30 18.02
C THR A 64 -2.73 -4.56 18.60
N THR A 65 -2.37 -4.93 19.83
CA THR A 65 -2.92 -6.12 20.50
C THR A 65 -4.45 -6.18 20.49
N PRO A 66 -5.19 -5.11 20.84
CA PRO A 66 -6.66 -5.15 20.84
C PRO A 66 -7.26 -5.40 19.45
N GLU A 67 -6.62 -4.88 18.41
CA GLU A 67 -7.09 -5.03 17.02
C GLU A 67 -6.80 -6.42 16.47
N ILE A 68 -5.66 -7.00 16.83
CA ILE A 68 -5.30 -8.38 16.48
C ILE A 68 -6.25 -9.36 17.17
N GLU A 69 -6.54 -9.17 18.46
CA GLU A 69 -7.52 -9.98 19.20
C GLU A 69 -8.91 -9.88 18.57
N ARG A 70 -9.33 -8.67 18.18
CA ARG A 70 -10.59 -8.44 17.47
C ARG A 70 -10.62 -9.18 16.13
N ALA A 71 -9.55 -9.12 15.35
CA ALA A 71 -9.46 -9.84 14.09
C ALA A 71 -9.55 -11.37 14.28
N ASN A 72 -8.93 -11.91 15.33
CA ASN A 72 -9.00 -13.34 15.64
C ASN A 72 -10.42 -13.79 16.00
N LYS A 73 -11.18 -12.99 16.77
CA LYS A 73 -12.60 -13.26 17.02
C LYS A 73 -13.42 -13.34 15.73
N TYR A 74 -13.13 -12.49 14.73
CA TYR A 74 -13.78 -12.59 13.43
C TYR A 74 -13.35 -13.84 12.66
N LYS A 75 -12.09 -14.26 12.76
CA LYS A 75 -11.59 -15.48 12.11
C LYS A 75 -12.28 -16.74 12.64
N GLU A 76 -12.57 -16.79 13.95
CA GLU A 76 -13.31 -17.90 14.58
C GLU A 76 -14.76 -18.02 14.09
N LEU A 77 -15.34 -16.95 13.53
CA LEU A 77 -16.70 -16.95 12.99
C LEU A 77 -16.77 -17.35 11.51
N ILE A 78 -15.63 -17.60 10.86
CA ILE A 78 -15.59 -17.99 9.45
C ILE A 78 -15.97 -19.47 9.33
N PRO A 79 -16.96 -19.82 8.48
CA PRO A 79 -17.33 -21.22 8.22
C PRO A 79 -16.17 -22.07 7.67
N GLU A 80 -16.19 -23.38 7.92
CA GLU A 80 -15.12 -24.30 7.49
C GLU A 80 -14.96 -24.38 5.96
N ASP A 81 -16.03 -24.14 5.21
CA ASP A 81 -16.05 -24.11 3.74
C ASP A 81 -15.72 -22.72 3.16
N CYS A 82 -15.31 -21.78 4.00
CA CYS A 82 -14.96 -20.42 3.60
C CYS A 82 -13.49 -20.12 3.89
N TYR A 83 -12.77 -19.63 2.89
CA TYR A 83 -11.35 -19.26 3.00
C TYR A 83 -11.16 -17.76 2.84
N THR A 84 -10.28 -17.18 3.66
CA THR A 84 -9.86 -15.77 3.53
C THR A 84 -8.41 -15.67 3.10
N LEU A 85 -8.12 -14.65 2.29
CA LEU A 85 -6.79 -14.39 1.75
C LEU A 85 -6.47 -12.89 1.71
N GLY A 86 -5.18 -12.61 1.64
CA GLY A 86 -4.64 -11.27 1.46
C GLY A 86 -4.84 -10.35 2.66
N ARG A 87 -4.25 -9.16 2.56
CA ARG A 87 -4.15 -8.15 3.63
C ARG A 87 -5.42 -7.97 4.47
N MET A 88 -6.58 -7.85 3.80
CA MET A 88 -7.86 -7.62 4.49
C MET A 88 -8.49 -8.91 5.03
N GLY A 89 -8.32 -10.04 4.33
CA GLY A 89 -8.87 -11.32 4.76
C GLY A 89 -8.12 -11.94 5.94
N THR A 90 -6.82 -11.66 6.05
CA THR A 90 -5.94 -12.22 7.09
C THR A 90 -5.60 -11.22 8.20
N TYR A 91 -5.89 -9.93 8.02
CA TYR A 91 -5.50 -8.84 8.92
C TYR A 91 -3.98 -8.73 9.13
N HIS A 92 -3.21 -8.92 8.07
CA HIS A 92 -1.74 -8.86 8.07
C HIS A 92 -1.21 -7.68 7.26
N TYR A 93 0.05 -7.30 7.45
CA TYR A 93 0.72 -6.29 6.64
C TYR A 93 1.58 -6.98 5.57
N ASP A 94 0.94 -7.42 4.47
CA ASP A 94 1.63 -8.19 3.43
C ASP A 94 1.91 -7.40 2.16
N ASN A 95 3.03 -7.73 1.52
CA ASN A 95 3.37 -7.30 0.17
C ASN A 95 2.66 -8.17 -0.89
N MET A 96 2.66 -7.71 -2.14
CA MET A 96 1.94 -8.38 -3.24
C MET A 96 2.43 -9.81 -3.48
N ASP A 97 3.75 -10.05 -3.41
CA ASP A 97 4.37 -11.36 -3.62
C ASP A 97 3.97 -12.38 -2.56
N ILE A 98 3.87 -11.96 -1.30
CA ILE A 98 3.40 -12.79 -0.19
C ILE A 98 1.96 -13.25 -0.45
N ILE A 99 1.07 -12.31 -0.82
CA ILE A 99 -0.34 -12.62 -1.08
C ILE A 99 -0.49 -13.59 -2.26
N VAL A 100 0.27 -13.38 -3.34
CA VAL A 100 0.27 -14.31 -4.50
C VAL A 100 0.73 -15.71 -4.08
N LYS A 101 1.79 -15.80 -3.28
CA LYS A 101 2.31 -17.08 -2.77
C LYS A 101 1.30 -17.79 -1.86
N GLU A 102 0.62 -17.06 -0.97
CA GLU A 102 -0.43 -17.59 -0.11
C GLU A 102 -1.60 -18.13 -0.93
N ALA A 103 -2.05 -17.37 -1.94
CA ALA A 103 -3.12 -17.81 -2.83
C ALA A 103 -2.74 -19.10 -3.57
N MET A 104 -1.53 -19.18 -4.12
CA MET A 104 -1.03 -20.40 -4.78
C MET A 104 -0.93 -21.59 -3.82
N LYS A 105 -0.59 -21.36 -2.55
CA LYS A 105 -0.53 -22.40 -1.53
C LYS A 105 -1.94 -22.91 -1.20
N LEU A 106 -2.90 -22.01 -1.02
CA LEU A 106 -4.29 -22.37 -0.74
C LEU A 106 -4.88 -23.20 -1.89
N MET A 107 -4.67 -22.78 -3.14
CA MET A 107 -5.15 -23.48 -4.33
C MET A 107 -4.58 -24.89 -4.53
N LYS A 108 -3.52 -25.28 -3.81
CA LYS A 108 -2.99 -26.65 -3.81
C LYS A 108 -3.60 -27.53 -2.70
N GLN A 109 -4.26 -26.91 -1.73
CA GLN A 109 -4.88 -27.57 -0.58
C GLN A 109 -6.38 -27.82 -0.81
N ILE A 110 -6.99 -26.99 -1.65
CA ILE A 110 -8.32 -27.17 -2.23
C ILE A 110 -8.19 -28.07 -3.47
#